data_AF-A0A8J3U222-F1
#
_entry.id   AF-A0A8J3U222-F1
#
_cell.length_a   1.000
_cell.length_b   1.000
_cell.length_c   1.000
_cell.angle_alpha   90.00
_cell.angle_beta   90.00
_cell.angle_gamma   90.00
#
_symmetry.space_group_name_H-M   'P 1'
#
loop_
_entity.id
_entity.type
_entity.pdbx_description
1 polymer ?
#
loop_
_entity_poly.entity_id
_entity_poly.type
_entity_poly.pdbx_seq_one_letter_code
_entity_poly.pdbx_strand_id
1 'polypeptide(L)'
;MDVLVAGTQTSPPIPTAALVARQLDAHLAATYGISGRITAAQRTAVLRLDDLCVWVDSASGEITWSTGERDEHGRTLTASVPMGQSVLAADRIVTRYWQVRGLAGDYSVRIG
;
A
#
# COMPACT_ATOMS: atom_id res chain seq x y z
N MET A 1 2.48 9.62 49.99
CA MET A 1 3.20 10.70 49.31
C MET A 1 3.47 10.18 47.90
N ASP A 2 2.47 10.38 47.04
CA ASP A 2 2.47 9.95 45.65
C ASP A 2 3.21 10.96 44.79
N VAL A 3 4.17 10.52 43.98
CA VAL A 3 4.54 11.23 42.76
C VAL A 3 4.68 10.19 41.65
N LEU A 4 3.68 10.18 40.78
CA LEU A 4 3.63 9.38 39.56
C LEU A 4 4.81 9.71 38.64
N VAL A 5 5.54 8.68 38.25
CA VAL A 5 6.39 8.67 37.06
C VAL A 5 5.51 8.39 35.85
N ALA A 6 5.30 9.36 34.97
CA ALA A 6 4.92 9.09 33.58
C ALA A 6 5.05 10.36 32.73
N GLY A 7 6.03 10.37 31.83
CA GLY A 7 6.22 11.46 30.89
C GLY A 7 7.18 11.11 29.76
N THR A 8 7.32 9.84 29.38
CA THR A 8 7.89 9.53 28.06
C THR A 8 6.80 9.84 27.03
N GLN A 9 6.90 11.02 26.43
CA GLN A 9 6.13 11.41 25.27
C GLN A 9 6.36 10.36 24.16
N THR A 10 5.47 9.37 24.09
CA THR A 10 5.43 8.40 23.00
C THR A 10 5.02 9.15 21.75
N SER A 11 5.97 9.44 20.86
CA SER A 11 5.65 9.66 19.45
C SER A 11 4.64 8.58 19.02
N PRO A 12 3.59 8.93 18.25
CA PRO A 12 2.66 7.92 17.76
C PRO A 12 3.50 6.80 17.10
N PRO A 13 3.23 5.52 17.41
CA PRO A 13 3.98 4.44 16.81
C PRO A 13 3.87 4.59 15.30
N ILE A 14 5.00 4.71 14.61
CA ILE A 14 5.02 4.62 13.14
C ILE A 14 4.22 3.36 12.80
N PRO A 15 3.12 3.46 12.02
CA PRO A 15 2.28 2.31 11.78
C PRO A 15 3.14 1.22 11.14
N THR A 16 3.14 0.04 11.74
CA THR A 16 3.98 -1.07 11.28
C THR A 16 3.57 -1.43 9.84
N ALA A 17 4.51 -1.89 9.02
CA ALA A 17 4.21 -2.25 7.64
C ALA A 17 3.05 -3.25 7.53
N ALA A 18 2.93 -4.17 8.49
CA ALA A 18 1.82 -5.11 8.58
C ALA A 18 0.46 -4.43 8.82
N LEU A 19 0.41 -3.39 9.66
CA LEU A 19 -0.80 -2.63 9.92
C LEU A 19 -1.24 -1.89 8.66
N VAL A 20 -0.31 -1.21 7.97
CA VAL A 20 -0.61 -0.47 6.74
C VAL A 20 -1.04 -1.41 5.62
N ALA A 21 -0.40 -2.57 5.45
CA ALA A 21 -0.83 -3.56 4.47
C ALA A 21 -2.25 -4.09 4.76
N ARG A 22 -2.63 -4.27 6.04
CA ARG A 22 -4.00 -4.66 6.43
C ARG A 22 -5.01 -3.56 6.19
N GLN A 23 -4.66 -2.30 6.47
CA GLN A 23 -5.53 -1.16 6.18
C GLN A 23 -5.76 -1.02 4.67
N LEU A 24 -4.70 -1.23 3.88
CA LEU A 24 -4.77 -1.21 2.43
C LEU A 24 -5.67 -2.33 1.88
N ASP A 25 -5.48 -3.57 2.33
CA ASP A 25 -6.32 -4.71 1.94
C ASP A 25 -7.78 -4.51 2.36
N ALA A 26 -8.02 -4.04 3.59
CA ALA A 26 -9.38 -3.76 4.07
C ALA A 26 -10.08 -2.68 3.24
N HIS A 27 -9.36 -1.62 2.85
CA HIS A 27 -9.90 -0.57 1.99
C HIS A 27 -10.18 -1.09 0.58
N LEU A 28 -9.27 -1.87 -0.01
CA LEU A 28 -9.47 -2.48 -1.32
C LEU A 28 -10.67 -3.45 -1.32
N ALA A 29 -10.84 -4.21 -0.25
CA ALA A 29 -11.94 -5.15 -0.11
C ALA A 29 -13.29 -4.42 0.05
N ALA A 30 -13.32 -3.39 0.90
CA ALA A 30 -14.54 -2.63 1.17
C ALA A 30 -14.98 -1.78 -0.03
N THR A 31 -14.05 -1.11 -0.72
CA THR A 31 -14.38 -0.16 -1.79
C THR A 31 -14.50 -0.83 -3.16
N TYR A 32 -13.66 -1.85 -3.44
CA TYR A 32 -13.53 -2.43 -4.78
C TYR A 32 -13.79 -3.93 -4.85
N GLY A 33 -14.06 -4.59 -3.71
CA GLY A 33 -14.23 -6.04 -3.66
C GLY A 33 -12.95 -6.82 -3.96
N ILE A 34 -11.78 -6.19 -3.82
CA ILE A 34 -10.46 -6.79 -4.10
C ILE A 34 -9.78 -7.09 -2.76
N SER A 35 -9.37 -8.33 -2.55
CA SER A 35 -8.57 -8.70 -1.37
C SER A 35 -7.41 -9.60 -1.79
N GLY A 36 -6.32 -9.53 -1.03
CA GLY A 36 -5.09 -10.26 -1.29
C GLY A 36 -4.60 -11.08 -0.12
N ARG A 37 -3.41 -11.65 -0.32
CA ARG A 37 -2.67 -12.30 0.75
C ARG A 37 -1.61 -11.36 1.30
N ILE A 38 -1.62 -11.16 2.62
CA ILE A 38 -0.59 -10.39 3.31
C ILE A 38 0.47 -11.33 3.86
N THR A 39 1.74 -11.06 3.55
CA THR A 39 2.91 -11.67 4.18
C THR A 39 3.72 -10.56 4.85
N ALA A 40 4.02 -10.68 6.14
CA ALA A 40 4.75 -9.65 6.87
C ALA A 40 5.99 -10.24 7.54
N ALA A 41 7.10 -9.51 7.49
CA ALA A 41 8.37 -9.85 8.12
C ALA A 41 9.03 -8.58 8.65
N GLN A 42 9.23 -8.49 9.97
CA GLN A 42 9.88 -7.37 10.64
C GLN A 42 9.33 -5.98 10.20
N ARG A 43 10.08 -5.28 9.34
CA ARG A 43 9.80 -3.92 8.86
C ARG A 43 9.08 -3.88 7.52
N THR A 44 8.85 -5.03 6.88
CA THR A 44 8.28 -5.12 5.55
C THR A 44 6.99 -5.93 5.58
N ALA A 45 6.01 -5.52 4.79
CA ALA A 45 4.84 -6.32 4.47
C ALA A 45 4.62 -6.33 2.97
N VAL A 46 4.12 -7.44 2.45
CA VAL A 46 3.76 -7.61 1.05
C VAL A 46 2.30 -7.99 0.99
N LEU A 47 1.50 -7.17 0.32
CA LEU A 47 0.14 -7.48 -0.08
C LEU A 47 0.18 -7.98 -1.53
N ARG A 48 -0.21 -9.23 -1.75
CA ARG A 48 -0.28 -9.84 -3.08
C ARG A 48 -1.73 -9.89 -3.57
N LEU A 49 -2.00 -9.13 -4.62
CA LEU A 49 -3.27 -9.03 -5.36
C LEU A 49 -3.11 -9.77 -6.70
N ASP A 50 -3.28 -11.08 -6.71
CA ASP A 50 -3.01 -11.95 -7.87
C ASP A 50 -1.57 -11.77 -8.41
N ASP A 51 -1.45 -11.10 -9.56
CA ASP A 51 -0.20 -10.78 -10.28
C ASP A 51 0.44 -9.45 -9.84
N LEU A 52 -0.26 -8.64 -9.05
CA LEU A 52 0.24 -7.38 -8.53
C LEU A 52 0.74 -7.55 -7.09
N CYS A 53 2.02 -7.28 -6.88
CA CYS A 53 2.61 -7.21 -5.55
C CYS A 53 2.70 -5.74 -5.10
N VAL A 54 2.30 -5.49 -3.87
CA VAL A 54 2.44 -4.22 -3.18
C VAL A 54 3.34 -4.44 -1.98
N TRP A 55 4.45 -3.72 -1.93
CA TRP A 55 5.41 -3.72 -0.84
C TRP A 55 5.16 -2.54 0.07
N VAL A 56 5.15 -2.78 1.37
CA VAL A 56 5.09 -1.75 2.40
C VAL A 56 6.36 -1.88 3.22
N ASP A 57 7.17 -0.84 3.26
CA ASP A 57 8.42 -0.83 4.01
C ASP A 57 8.43 0.31 5.02
N SER A 58 8.41 -0.05 6.30
CA SER A 58 8.44 0.91 7.41
C SER A 58 9.81 1.55 7.64
N ALA A 59 10.89 1.02 7.02
CA ALA A 59 12.20 1.66 7.07
C ALA A 59 12.29 2.86 6.13
N SER A 60 11.80 2.72 4.90
CA SER A 60 11.67 3.84 3.95
C SER A 60 10.41 4.69 4.19
N GLY A 61 9.39 4.14 4.84
CA GLY A 61 8.11 4.82 5.06
C GLY A 61 7.19 4.81 3.84
N GLU A 62 7.43 3.89 2.89
CA GLU A 62 6.80 3.89 1.57
C GLU A 62 5.94 2.65 1.33
N ILE A 63 4.90 2.83 0.52
CA ILE A 63 4.13 1.79 -0.14
C ILE A 63 4.53 1.81 -1.61
N THR A 64 5.06 0.71 -2.13
CA THR A 64 5.58 0.59 -3.50
C THR A 64 4.85 -0.53 -4.25
N TRP A 65 4.60 -0.36 -5.54
CA TRP A 65 4.09 -1.43 -6.41
C TRP A 65 4.64 -1.29 -7.83
N SER A 66 4.60 -2.37 -8.58
CA SER A 66 5.01 -2.37 -9.99
C SER A 66 3.99 -1.62 -10.85
N THR A 67 4.46 -0.68 -11.69
CA THR A 67 3.62 -0.10 -12.74
C THR A 67 3.54 -1.00 -13.97
N GLY A 68 4.28 -2.11 -13.99
CA GLY A 68 4.43 -3.06 -15.10
C GLY A 68 4.98 -2.47 -16.40
N GLU A 69 5.35 -1.19 -16.40
CA GLU A 69 6.17 -0.58 -17.43
C GLU A 69 7.64 -0.95 -17.19
N ARG A 70 8.43 -0.88 -18.25
CA ARG A 70 9.88 -1.04 -18.18
C ARG A 70 10.56 0.22 -18.67
N ASP A 71 11.67 0.59 -18.04
CA ASP A 71 12.54 1.63 -18.57
C ASP A 71 13.29 1.15 -19.82
N GLU A 72 14.06 2.04 -20.43
CA GLU A 72 14.89 1.75 -21.62
C GLU A 72 15.93 0.65 -21.39
N HIS A 73 16.22 0.33 -20.13
CA HIS A 73 17.15 -0.73 -19.72
C HIS A 73 16.43 -2.04 -19.34
N GLY A 74 15.11 -2.12 -19.55
CA GLY A 74 14.30 -3.30 -19.25
C GLY A 74 13.96 -3.49 -17.77
N ARG A 75 14.25 -2.51 -16.90
CA ARG A 75 13.94 -2.57 -15.48
C ARG A 75 12.48 -2.18 -15.25
N THR A 76 11.78 -2.97 -14.43
CA THR A 76 10.40 -2.66 -14.06
C THR A 76 10.31 -1.35 -13.30
N LEU A 77 9.49 -0.44 -13.80
CA LEU A 77 9.17 0.80 -13.12
C LEU A 77 8.24 0.52 -11.94
N THR A 78 8.47 1.24 -10.84
CA THR A 78 7.67 1.16 -9.62
C THR A 78 7.10 2.52 -9.30
N ALA A 79 5.85 2.53 -8.84
CA ALA A 79 5.27 3.71 -8.20
C ALA A 79 5.39 3.54 -6.69
N SER A 80 5.56 4.67 -5.98
CA SER A 80 5.51 4.69 -4.53
C SER A 80 4.65 5.84 -4.01
N VAL A 81 4.14 5.66 -2.80
CA VAL A 81 3.53 6.74 -2.00
C VAL A 81 3.88 6.55 -0.52
N PRO A 82 3.88 7.63 0.28
CA PRO A 82 4.10 7.52 1.72
C PRO A 82 3.05 6.64 2.41
N MET A 83 3.44 5.89 3.44
CA MET A 83 2.56 5.02 4.22
C MET A 83 1.37 5.77 4.86
N GLY A 84 1.53 7.06 5.16
CA GLY A 84 0.45 7.92 5.66
C GLY A 84 -0.64 8.22 4.63
N GLN A 85 -0.44 7.87 3.36
CA GLN A 85 -1.37 8.07 2.24
C GLN A 85 -1.90 6.74 1.71
N SER A 86 -2.14 5.76 2.60
CA SER A 86 -2.58 4.41 2.22
C SER A 86 -3.89 4.37 1.44
N VAL A 87 -4.81 5.32 1.64
CA VAL A 87 -6.04 5.45 0.84
C VAL A 87 -5.71 5.85 -0.61
N LEU A 88 -4.88 6.87 -0.81
CA LEU A 88 -4.40 7.24 -2.15
C LEU A 88 -3.62 6.09 -2.82
N ALA A 89 -2.85 5.35 -2.02
CA ALA A 89 -2.17 4.15 -2.49
C ALA A 89 -3.18 3.14 -3.04
N ALA A 90 -4.26 2.87 -2.30
CA ALA A 90 -5.31 1.94 -2.69
C ALA A 90 -5.92 2.31 -4.06
N ASP A 91 -6.28 3.57 -4.27
CA ASP A 91 -6.88 4.07 -5.52
C ASP A 91 -5.96 3.84 -6.73
N ARG A 92 -4.66 4.09 -6.56
CA ARG A 92 -3.68 3.88 -7.63
C ARG A 92 -3.39 2.40 -7.87
N ILE A 93 -3.31 1.62 -6.80
CA ILE A 93 -3.11 0.17 -6.85
C ILE A 93 -4.29 -0.52 -7.53
N VAL A 94 -5.53 -0.12 -7.26
CA VAL A 94 -6.70 -0.72 -7.92
C VAL A 94 -6.72 -0.38 -9.41
N THR A 95 -6.40 0.85 -9.79
CA THR A 95 -6.28 1.24 -11.20
C THR A 95 -5.26 0.33 -11.89
N ARG A 96 -4.12 0.09 -11.24
CA ARG A 96 -3.11 -0.81 -11.77
C ARG A 96 -3.56 -2.27 -11.83
N TYR A 97 -4.26 -2.76 -10.80
CA TYR A 97 -4.80 -4.11 -10.75
C TYR A 97 -5.71 -4.39 -11.94
N TRP A 98 -6.62 -3.47 -12.28
CA TRP A 98 -7.51 -3.63 -13.43
C TRP A 98 -6.78 -3.56 -14.78
N GLN A 99 -5.77 -2.69 -14.90
CA GLN A 99 -4.92 -2.64 -16.10
C GLN A 99 -4.21 -3.97 -16.36
N VAL A 100 -3.63 -4.59 -15.32
CA VAL A 100 -2.94 -5.89 -15.44
C VAL A 100 -3.90 -7.00 -15.88
N ARG A 101 -5.14 -6.98 -15.40
CA ARG A 101 -6.14 -8.00 -15.74
C ARG A 101 -6.80 -7.83 -17.12
N GLY A 102 -6.42 -6.82 -17.90
CA GLY A 102 -7.04 -6.54 -19.20
C GLY A 102 -8.52 -6.12 -19.10
N LEU A 103 -8.97 -5.77 -17.90
CA LEU A 103 -10.33 -5.30 -17.60
C LEU A 103 -10.41 -3.77 -17.60
N ALA A 104 -9.40 -3.10 -18.14
CA ALA A 104 -9.43 -1.67 -18.43
C ALA A 104 -10.35 -1.36 -19.62
N GLY A 105 -11.60 -1.81 -19.56
CA GLY A 105 -12.70 -1.17 -20.27
C GLY A 105 -13.12 0.05 -19.46
N ASP A 106 -12.82 1.25 -19.99
CA ASP A 106 -13.52 2.51 -19.66
C ASP A 106 -13.73 2.86 -18.18
N TYR A 107 -12.68 2.80 -17.34
CA TYR A 107 -12.64 3.58 -16.09
C TYR A 107 -11.97 4.94 -16.30
N SER A 108 -12.25 5.60 -17.43
CA SER A 108 -12.14 7.05 -17.51
C SER A 108 -13.22 7.64 -16.61
N VAL A 109 -12.93 7.73 -15.31
CA VAL A 109 -13.67 8.59 -14.39
C VAL A 109 -13.54 10.01 -14.95
N ARG A 110 -14.58 10.45 -15.66
CA ARG A 110 -14.84 11.86 -15.94
C ARG A 110 -14.97 12.55 -14.58
N ILE A 111 -13.88 13.12 -14.08
CA ILE A 111 -13.97 14.21 -13.12
C ILE A 111 -14.44 15.42 -13.95
N GLY A 112 -15.75 15.65 -13.93
CA GLY A 112 -16.36 16.90 -14.35
C GLY A 112 -16.23 17.97 -13.26
#